data_AF-T1AEQ5-F1
#
_entry.id   AF-T1AEQ5-F1
#
_cell.length_a   1.000
_cell.length_b   1.000
_cell.length_c   1.000
_cell.angle_alpha   90.00
_cell.angle_beta   90.00
_cell.angle_gamma   90.00
#
_symmetry.space_group_name_H-M   'P 1'
#
loop_
_entity.id
_entity.type
_entity.pdbx_description
1 polymer ?
#
loop_
_entity_poly.entity_id
_entity_poly.type
_entity_poly.pdbx_seq_one_letter_code
_entity_poly.pdbx_strand_id
1 'polypeptide(L)'
;FSVTRKTADIAAEAALDGIYIIRTSVPAAQMDAATCVRRYQSLAQVERAFRSLKTMDLKIRPIHHHLADRVRAPIFLCMLAYYVEWHMREAWRELMFADEDQEAQETRDPVAPAQRSAKARRKVA
;
A
#
# COMPACT_ATOMS: atom_id res chain seq x y z
N PHE A 1 -26.24 -37.78 -3.92
CA PHE A 1 -25.68 -36.67 -4.73
C PHE A 1 -24.23 -37.01 -5.07
N SER A 2 -23.90 -37.18 -6.35
CA SER A 2 -22.52 -37.36 -6.80
C SER A 2 -21.95 -36.02 -7.24
N VAL A 3 -20.81 -35.61 -6.67
CA VAL A 3 -20.09 -34.40 -7.07
C VAL A 3 -18.92 -34.83 -7.95
N THR A 4 -18.83 -34.28 -9.15
CA THR A 4 -17.74 -34.55 -10.10
C THR A 4 -17.02 -33.24 -10.40
N ARG A 5 -15.67 -33.27 -10.36
CA ARG A 5 -14.85 -32.08 -10.61
C ARG A 5 -14.91 -31.69 -12.08
N LYS A 6 -14.97 -30.38 -12.36
CA LYS A 6 -14.88 -29.83 -13.71
C LYS A 6 -13.41 -29.65 -14.09
N THR A 7 -12.78 -30.72 -14.56
CA THR A 7 -11.34 -30.77 -14.82
C THR A 7 -10.87 -29.74 -15.84
N ALA A 8 -11.69 -29.44 -16.87
CA ALA A 8 -11.36 -28.44 -17.88
C ALA A 8 -11.32 -27.02 -17.31
N ASP A 9 -12.29 -26.65 -16.47
CA ASP A 9 -12.35 -25.33 -15.84
C ASP A 9 -11.17 -25.14 -14.87
N ILE A 10 -10.83 -26.18 -14.10
CA ILE A 10 -9.68 -26.18 -13.20
C ILE A 10 -8.37 -25.99 -13.97
N ALA A 11 -8.20 -26.64 -15.12
CA ALA A 11 -7.01 -26.50 -15.95
C ALA A 11 -6.90 -25.09 -16.58
N ALA A 12 -8.02 -24.50 -16.99
CA ALA A 12 -8.06 -23.14 -17.51
C ALA A 12 -7.73 -22.10 -16.45
N GLU A 13 -8.25 -22.26 -15.23
CA GLU A 13 -7.94 -21.40 -14.09
C GLU A 13 -6.47 -21.53 -13.68
N ALA A 14 -5.95 -22.76 -13.60
CA ALA A 14 -4.54 -23.03 -13.28
C ALA A 14 -3.56 -22.39 -14.29
N ALA A 15 -3.95 -22.27 -15.57
CA ALA A 15 -3.12 -21.64 -16.61
C ALA A 15 -3.00 -20.11 -16.46
N LEU A 16 -3.96 -19.48 -15.78
CA LEU A 16 -3.97 -18.04 -15.51
C LEU A 16 -3.53 -17.72 -14.07
N ASP A 17 -3.35 -18.74 -13.25
CA ASP A 17 -3.04 -18.61 -11.84
C ASP A 17 -1.67 -17.94 -11.66
N GLY A 18 -1.63 -16.89 -10.83
CA GLY A 18 -0.44 -16.08 -10.62
C GLY A 18 -0.19 -14.97 -11.66
N ILE A 19 -1.03 -14.82 -12.68
CA ILE A 19 -0.96 -13.68 -13.61
C ILE A 19 -1.78 -12.51 -13.07
N TYR A 20 -1.12 -11.38 -12.83
CA TYR A 20 -1.76 -10.13 -12.47
C TYR A 20 -1.81 -9.18 -13.67
N ILE A 21 -3.02 -8.73 -14.04
CA ILE A 21 -3.23 -7.76 -15.11
C ILE A 21 -3.71 -6.44 -14.50
N ILE A 22 -2.97 -5.37 -14.78
CA ILE A 22 -3.39 -4.01 -14.42
C ILE A 22 -3.95 -3.35 -15.67
N ARG A 23 -5.24 -2.99 -15.63
CA ARG A 23 -5.91 -2.21 -16.66
C ARG A 23 -6.14 -0.80 -16.14
N THR A 24 -5.80 0.21 -16.94
CA THR A 24 -6.05 1.62 -16.65
C THR A 24 -6.75 2.29 -17.83
N SER A 25 -7.54 3.33 -17.55
CA SER A 25 -8.14 4.20 -18.57
C SER A 25 -7.20 5.34 -18.99
N VAL A 26 -6.04 5.48 -18.35
CA VAL A 26 -5.07 6.54 -18.66
C VAL A 26 -4.37 6.23 -19.99
N PRO A 27 -4.28 7.19 -20.92
CA PRO A 27 -3.58 6.98 -22.18
C PRO A 27 -2.09 6.68 -21.99
N ALA A 28 -1.54 5.81 -22.85
CA ALA A 28 -0.13 5.40 -22.79
C ALA A 28 0.86 6.57 -22.94
N ALA A 29 0.46 7.66 -23.60
CA ALA A 29 1.26 8.88 -23.72
C ALA A 29 1.45 9.61 -22.38
N GLN A 30 0.56 9.40 -21.41
CA GLN A 30 0.63 10.02 -20.08
C GLN A 30 1.24 9.11 -19.03
N MET A 31 1.11 7.79 -19.18
CA MET A 31 1.61 6.81 -18.23
C MET A 31 2.00 5.52 -18.92
N ASP A 32 3.28 5.17 -18.83
CA ASP A 32 3.80 3.90 -19.32
C ASP A 32 3.37 2.73 -18.41
N ALA A 33 3.57 1.51 -18.89
CA ALA A 33 3.18 0.30 -18.17
C ALA A 33 3.86 0.21 -16.80
N ALA A 34 5.17 0.47 -16.73
CA ALA A 34 5.93 0.39 -15.49
C ALA A 34 5.44 1.41 -14.44
N THR A 35 5.16 2.64 -14.84
CA THR A 35 4.59 3.65 -13.94
C THR A 35 3.18 3.27 -13.50
N CYS A 36 2.38 2.67 -14.38
CA CYS A 36 1.07 2.16 -13.99
C CYS A 36 1.17 1.12 -12.86
N VAL A 37 2.10 0.16 -12.98
CA VAL A 37 2.34 -0.82 -11.91
C VAL A 37 2.84 -0.16 -10.62
N ARG A 38 3.80 0.79 -10.70
CA ARG A 38 4.29 1.53 -9.52
C ARG A 38 3.15 2.28 -8.80
N ARG A 39 2.29 2.97 -9.55
CA ARG A 39 1.14 3.70 -9.01
C ARG A 39 0.14 2.75 -8.36
N TYR A 40 -0.15 1.63 -9.01
CA TYR A 40 -0.99 0.58 -8.41
C TYR A 40 -0.39 0.05 -7.10
N GLN A 41 0.89 -0.29 -7.07
CA GLN A 41 1.56 -0.75 -5.84
C GLN A 41 1.57 0.31 -4.73
N SER A 42 1.63 1.59 -5.09
CA SER A 42 1.60 2.69 -4.11
C SER A 42 0.28 2.76 -3.32
N LEU A 43 -0.81 2.12 -3.79
CA LEU A 43 -2.03 1.97 -2.99
C LEU A 43 -1.79 1.25 -1.65
N ALA A 44 -0.79 0.36 -1.57
CA ALA A 44 -0.44 -0.28 -0.31
C ALA A 44 -0.03 0.74 0.78
N GLN A 45 0.46 1.93 0.40
CA GLN A 45 0.74 3.01 1.33
C GLN A 45 -0.55 3.59 1.93
N VAL A 46 -1.59 3.72 1.10
CA VAL A 46 -2.92 4.16 1.53
C VAL A 46 -3.54 3.13 2.48
N GLU A 47 -3.42 1.84 2.17
CA GLU A 47 -3.89 0.77 3.06
C GLU A 47 -3.14 0.78 4.41
N ARG A 48 -1.83 1.01 4.39
CA ARG A 48 -1.02 1.16 5.60
C ARG A 48 -1.50 2.36 6.43
N ALA A 49 -1.78 3.50 5.79
CA ALA A 49 -2.34 4.68 6.45
C ALA A 49 -3.67 4.34 7.15
N PHE A 50 -4.59 3.68 6.44
CA PHE A 50 -5.86 3.24 7.02
C PHE A 50 -5.68 2.24 8.17
N ARG A 51 -4.67 1.36 8.10
CA ARG A 51 -4.36 0.42 9.18
C ARG A 51 -3.83 1.13 10.43
N SER A 52 -2.89 2.07 10.28
CA SER A 52 -2.36 2.89 11.38
C SER A 52 -3.46 3.67 12.08
N LEU A 53 -4.34 4.33 11.30
CA LEU A 53 -5.51 5.04 11.79
C LEU A 53 -6.45 4.16 12.63
N LYS A 54 -6.73 2.94 12.16
CA LYS A 54 -7.72 2.04 12.79
C LYS A 54 -7.20 1.34 14.05
N THR A 55 -5.92 0.98 14.10
CA THR A 55 -5.48 -0.15 14.95
C THR A 55 -4.30 0.15 15.85
N MET A 56 -3.36 1.00 15.44
CA MET A 56 -2.04 1.09 16.09
C MET A 56 -1.87 2.38 16.88
N ASP A 57 -2.08 3.53 16.25
CA ASP A 57 -1.58 4.80 16.80
C ASP A 57 -2.70 5.73 17.31
N LEU A 58 -3.81 5.82 16.57
CA LEU A 58 -4.89 6.78 16.89
C LEU A 58 -6.16 6.19 17.50
N LYS A 59 -6.27 4.85 17.55
CA LYS A 59 -7.37 4.12 18.21
C LYS A 59 -8.77 4.66 17.86
N ILE A 60 -9.11 4.77 16.56
CA ILE A 60 -10.49 5.10 16.13
C ILE A 60 -11.54 4.16 16.76
N ARG A 61 -11.17 2.91 17.09
CA ARG A 61 -12.00 2.02 17.91
C ARG A 61 -11.62 2.14 19.38
N PRO A 62 -12.41 2.90 20.16
CA PRO A 62 -13.30 2.20 21.10
C PRO A 62 -14.71 2.82 21.23
N ILE A 63 -15.18 3.66 20.30
CA ILE A 63 -16.46 4.37 20.46
C ILE A 63 -17.48 3.96 19.38
N HIS A 64 -18.54 3.26 19.81
CA HIS A 64 -19.67 2.91 18.95
C HIS A 64 -20.61 4.12 18.83
N HIS A 65 -20.46 4.89 17.76
CA HIS A 65 -21.36 6.01 17.47
C HIS A 65 -22.63 5.52 16.76
N HIS A 66 -23.79 5.95 17.25
CA HIS A 66 -25.11 5.61 16.67
C HIS A 66 -25.65 6.67 15.70
N LEU A 67 -25.04 7.86 15.65
CA LEU A 67 -25.44 8.98 14.80
C LEU A 67 -24.29 9.34 13.85
N ALA A 68 -24.59 9.50 12.55
CA ALA A 68 -23.59 9.71 11.52
C ALA A 68 -22.70 10.94 11.76
N ASP A 69 -23.26 12.06 12.25
CA ASP A 69 -22.47 13.27 12.49
C ASP A 69 -21.44 13.11 13.62
N ARG A 70 -21.73 12.25 14.61
CA ARG A 70 -20.80 11.98 15.72
C ARG A 70 -19.58 11.17 15.28
N VAL A 71 -19.63 10.56 14.11
CA VAL A 71 -18.50 9.82 13.50
C VAL A 71 -17.56 10.77 12.75
N ARG A 72 -18.09 11.83 12.12
CA ARG A 72 -17.30 12.71 11.23
C ARG A 72 -16.19 13.45 11.95
N ALA A 73 -16.49 14.08 13.09
CA ALA A 73 -15.52 14.86 13.86
C ALA A 73 -14.30 14.02 14.33
N PRO A 74 -14.46 12.85 14.98
CA PRO A 74 -13.31 12.04 15.39
C PRO A 74 -12.54 11.44 14.20
N ILE A 75 -13.19 11.07 13.09
CA ILE A 75 -12.48 10.64 11.88
C ILE A 75 -11.60 11.77 11.33
N PHE A 76 -12.12 13.00 11.29
CA PHE A 76 -11.36 14.15 10.81
C PHE A 76 -10.15 14.45 11.69
N LEU A 77 -10.33 14.46 13.02
CA LEU A 77 -9.22 14.61 13.96
C LEU A 77 -8.18 13.50 13.78
N CYS A 78 -8.63 12.27 13.54
CA CYS A 78 -7.70 11.16 13.32
C CYS A 78 -6.91 11.31 12.03
N MET A 79 -7.56 11.77 10.96
CA MET A 79 -6.88 12.07 9.70
C MET A 79 -5.81 13.17 9.88
N LEU A 80 -6.10 14.22 10.67
CA LEU A 80 -5.14 15.28 10.98
C LEU A 80 -3.96 14.79 11.82
N ALA A 81 -4.21 14.02 12.88
CA ALA A 81 -3.15 13.50 13.72
C ALA A 81 -2.26 12.50 12.95
N TYR A 82 -2.83 11.67 12.06
CA TYR A 82 -2.04 10.85 11.15
C TYR A 82 -1.19 11.69 10.19
N TYR A 83 -1.71 12.81 9.68
CA TYR A 83 -0.94 13.71 8.83
C TYR A 83 0.28 14.28 9.56
N VAL A 84 0.12 14.69 10.82
CA VAL A 84 1.24 15.14 11.67
C VAL A 84 2.23 14.01 11.91
N GLU A 85 1.75 12.81 12.26
CA GLU A 85 2.59 11.63 12.46
C GLU A 85 3.40 11.30 11.21
N TRP A 86 2.79 11.36 10.02
CA TRP A 86 3.45 11.13 8.75
C TRP A 86 4.59 12.15 8.52
N HIS A 87 4.32 13.43 8.74
CA HIS A 87 5.35 14.49 8.64
C HIS A 87 6.51 14.27 9.61
N MET A 88 6.20 13.86 10.85
CA MET A 88 7.24 13.55 11.84
C MET A 88 8.08 12.33 11.43
N ARG A 89 7.45 11.28 10.90
CA ARG A 89 8.15 10.09 10.40
C ARG A 89 9.08 10.43 9.24
N GLU A 90 8.65 11.32 8.35
CA GLU A 90 9.49 11.76 7.23
C GLU A 90 10.66 12.63 7.72
N ALA A 91 10.41 13.58 8.64
CA ALA A 91 11.44 14.43 9.22
C ALA A 91 12.50 13.65 10.03
N TRP A 92 12.13 12.56 10.69
CA TRP A 92 13.03 11.75 11.52
C TRP A 92 13.45 10.44 10.86
N ARG A 93 13.25 10.31 9.55
CA ARG A 93 13.44 9.05 8.84
C ARG A 93 14.86 8.49 8.96
N GLU A 94 15.86 9.37 8.96
CA GLU A 94 17.26 8.99 9.17
C GLU A 94 17.46 8.27 10.52
N LEU A 95 16.83 8.80 11.57
CA LEU A 95 16.87 8.32 12.95
C LEU A 95 16.06 7.03 13.15
N MET A 96 15.03 6.83 12.33
CA MET A 96 14.12 5.66 12.38
C MET A 96 14.68 4.42 11.68
N PHE A 97 15.97 4.40 11.30
CA PHE A 97 16.62 3.32 10.54
C PHE A 97 15.92 2.95 9.23
N ALA A 98 15.07 3.85 8.72
CA ALA A 98 14.41 3.66 7.44
C ALA A 98 15.40 3.88 6.29
N ASP A 99 15.13 3.21 5.16
CA ASP A 99 15.86 3.45 3.92
C ASP A 99 15.54 4.88 3.46
N GLU A 100 16.55 5.65 3.07
CA GLU A 100 16.48 7.08 2.67
C GLU A 100 16.23 7.27 1.16
N ASP A 101 16.43 6.23 0.36
CA ASP A 101 16.36 6.31 -1.09
C ASP A 101 14.91 6.16 -1.63
N GLN A 102 14.07 7.19 -1.47
CA GLN A 102 12.71 7.18 -2.07
C GLN A 102 12.75 7.39 -3.57
N GLU A 103 13.68 8.20 -4.06
CA GLU A 103 13.76 8.54 -5.49
C GLU A 103 14.00 7.28 -6.32
N ALA A 104 14.77 6.31 -5.81
CA ALA A 104 14.92 5.01 -6.43
C ALA A 104 13.59 4.26 -6.60
N GLN A 105 12.57 4.47 -5.75
CA GLN A 105 11.27 3.80 -5.92
C GLN A 105 10.51 4.28 -7.16
N GLU A 106 10.76 5.50 -7.63
CA GLU A 106 10.07 6.05 -8.80
C GLU A 106 10.58 5.44 -10.11
N THR A 107 11.85 5.00 -10.13
CA THR A 107 12.54 4.57 -11.35
C THR A 107 12.81 3.07 -11.39
N ARG A 108 12.83 2.41 -10.24
CA ARG A 108 13.02 0.96 -10.10
C ARG A 108 11.95 0.16 -10.86
N ASP A 109 12.38 -1.00 -11.35
CA ASP A 109 11.47 -2.06 -11.82
C ASP A 109 10.44 -2.41 -10.73
N PRO A 110 9.14 -2.20 -11.01
CA PRO A 110 8.07 -2.46 -10.05
C PRO A 110 7.85 -3.94 -9.75
N VAL A 111 8.25 -4.86 -10.64
CA VAL A 111 7.99 -6.29 -10.48
C VAL A 111 9.18 -7.01 -9.83
N ALA A 112 10.38 -6.48 -9.98
CA ALA A 112 11.59 -7.07 -9.40
C ALA A 112 11.66 -6.94 -7.86
N PRO A 113 12.10 -8.00 -7.13
CA PRO A 113 12.14 -8.02 -5.66
C PRO A 113 12.90 -6.86 -5.02
N ALA A 114 12.26 -6.19 -4.04
CA ALA A 114 12.80 -5.02 -3.32
C ALA A 114 14.26 -5.21 -2.84
N GLN A 115 15.13 -4.24 -3.12
CA GLN A 115 16.54 -4.24 -2.71
C GLN A 115 16.81 -3.01 -1.83
N ARG A 116 17.52 -3.21 -0.71
CA ARG A 116 17.93 -2.14 0.21
C ARG A 116 19.03 -1.28 -0.41
N SER A 117 18.96 0.04 -0.20
CA SER A 117 20.01 0.97 -0.64
C SER A 117 21.35 0.72 0.07
N ALA A 118 22.43 1.23 -0.51
CA ALA A 118 23.76 1.18 0.12
C ALA A 118 23.77 1.91 1.48
N LYS A 119 23.04 3.02 1.58
CA LYS A 119 22.87 3.77 2.85
C LYS A 119 22.18 2.91 3.91
N ALA A 120 21.08 2.26 3.56
CA ALA A 120 20.36 1.38 4.48
C ALA A 120 21.21 0.18 4.93
N ARG A 121 22.01 -0.41 4.02
CA ARG A 121 22.93 -1.49 4.37
C ARG A 121 23.99 -1.06 5.39
N ARG A 122 24.49 0.18 5.32
CA ARG A 122 25.46 0.71 6.29
C ARG A 122 24.90 0.88 7.70
N LYS A 123 23.58 1.09 7.86
CA LYS A 123 22.94 1.22 9.18
C LYS A 123 22.81 -0.12 9.93
N VAL A 124 23.03 -1.24 9.24
CA VAL A 124 22.90 -2.61 9.79
C VAL A 124 24.25 -3.18 10.25
N ALA A 125 25.36 -2.62 9.75
CA ALA A 125 26.73 -3.00 10.11
C ALA A 125 27.14 -2.32 11.41
#